data_AF-A0AAV8X5D3-F1
#
_entry.id   AF-A0AAV8X5D3-F1
#
_cell.length_a   1.000
_cell.length_b   1.000
_cell.length_c   1.000
_cell.angle_alpha   90.00
_cell.angle_beta   90.00
_cell.angle_gamma   90.00
#
_symmetry.space_group_name_H-M   'P 1'
#
loop_
_entity.id
_entity.type
_entity.pdbx_description
1 polymer ?
#
loop_
_entity_poly.entity_id
_entity_poly.type
_entity_poly.pdbx_seq_one_letter_code
_entity_poly.pdbx_strand_id
1 'polypeptide(L)'
;MQRTILRYAPDYWDTNAETLSSQLYVINQFSEEYRQIDYEVKRATRDTNLNITSIKRVQNIHDMGQLVLREQLLAVSDLLQSYYRVRRFFTIHRNYLPAVLKYNIDPRRYGMSSLQFKKYIYCGSEEIILVVQVVTADHNADLIEPRNSSDYFIDYIVDIHK
;
A
#
# COMPACT_ATOMS: atom_id res chain seq x y z
N MET A 1 -0.82 21.08 -12.89
CA MET A 1 -0.91 20.71 -11.47
C MET A 1 -0.29 19.34 -11.17
N GLN A 2 -0.48 18.30 -12.01
CA GLN A 2 0.13 16.96 -11.84
C GLN A 2 1.67 16.97 -11.67
N ARG A 3 2.41 17.85 -12.36
CA ARG A 3 3.89 17.92 -12.28
C ARG A 3 4.46 18.30 -10.91
N THR A 4 3.69 18.96 -10.03
CA THR A 4 4.18 19.36 -8.70
C THR A 4 4.10 18.20 -7.71
N ILE A 5 3.07 17.36 -7.81
CA ILE A 5 2.88 16.19 -6.93
C ILE A 5 3.94 15.11 -7.23
N LEU A 6 4.38 14.99 -8.49
CA LEU A 6 5.46 14.07 -8.88
C LEU A 6 6.79 14.35 -8.17
N ARG A 7 7.02 15.56 -7.64
CA ARG A 7 8.19 15.85 -6.79
C ARG A 7 8.20 15.09 -5.46
N TYR A 8 7.03 14.60 -5.04
CA TYR A 8 6.83 13.81 -3.84
C TYR A 8 6.59 12.33 -4.17
N ALA A 9 6.69 11.96 -5.45
CA ALA A 9 6.60 10.56 -5.85
C ALA A 9 7.82 9.80 -5.30
N PRO A 10 7.64 8.55 -4.85
CA PRO A 10 8.78 7.73 -4.47
C PRO A 10 9.76 7.57 -5.63
N ASP A 11 11.06 7.58 -5.35
CA ASP A 11 12.12 7.54 -6.38
C ASP A 11 12.06 6.29 -7.27
N TYR A 12 11.45 5.21 -6.77
CA TYR A 12 11.25 3.98 -7.52
C TYR A 12 10.13 4.08 -8.56
N TRP A 13 9.26 5.11 -8.52
CA TRP A 13 8.20 5.26 -9.50
C TRP A 13 8.74 5.57 -10.89
N ASP A 14 8.31 4.79 -11.88
CA ASP A 14 8.47 5.16 -13.29
C ASP A 14 7.70 6.45 -13.59
N THR A 15 8.44 7.52 -13.86
CA THR A 15 7.89 8.84 -14.21
C THR A 15 7.81 9.07 -15.72
N ASN A 16 8.15 8.08 -16.55
CA ASN A 16 8.09 8.22 -17.99
C ASN A 16 6.64 8.36 -18.47
N ALA A 17 6.42 9.35 -19.35
CA ALA A 17 5.07 9.76 -19.75
C ALA A 17 4.27 8.67 -20.48
N GLU A 18 4.95 7.74 -21.17
CA GLU A 18 4.32 6.63 -21.90
C GLU A 18 3.79 5.55 -20.93
N THR A 19 4.48 5.34 -19.82
CA THR A 19 4.14 4.32 -18.83
C THR A 19 3.04 4.77 -17.85
N LEU A 20 2.91 6.07 -17.57
CA LEU A 20 1.88 6.67 -16.71
C LEU A 20 0.42 6.29 -17.05
N SER A 21 0.17 5.71 -18.23
CA SER A 21 -1.13 5.17 -18.63
C SER A 21 -1.53 3.90 -17.86
N SER A 22 -0.55 3.11 -17.39
CA SER A 22 -0.79 1.94 -16.56
C SER A 22 -0.71 2.30 -15.07
N GLN A 23 -1.75 1.97 -14.31
CA GLN A 23 -1.73 2.09 -12.85
C GLN A 23 -0.95 0.95 -12.17
N LEU A 24 -0.66 -0.13 -12.92
CA LEU A 24 -0.02 -1.35 -12.40
C LEU A 24 1.26 -1.69 -13.17
N TYR A 25 2.32 -1.98 -12.44
CA TYR A 25 3.62 -2.35 -12.99
C TYR A 25 4.09 -3.64 -12.37
N VAL A 26 4.29 -4.67 -13.18
CA VAL A 26 4.89 -5.91 -12.72
C VAL A 26 6.36 -5.65 -12.43
N ILE A 27 6.78 -5.94 -11.21
CA ILE A 27 8.17 -5.76 -10.78
C ILE A 27 8.98 -6.97 -11.24
N ASN A 28 10.15 -6.72 -11.82
CA ASN A 28 11.07 -7.77 -12.20
C ASN A 28 11.55 -8.54 -10.96
N GLN A 29 11.35 -9.86 -10.94
CA GLN A 29 11.73 -10.76 -9.84
C GLN A 29 13.21 -10.71 -9.43
N PHE A 30 14.09 -10.23 -10.31
CA PHE A 30 15.52 -10.12 -10.03
C PHE A 30 15.93 -8.77 -9.43
N SER A 31 15.02 -7.78 -9.40
CA SER A 31 15.29 -6.43 -8.90
C SER A 31 15.45 -6.38 -7.38
N GLU A 32 16.12 -5.35 -6.89
CA GLU A 32 16.22 -5.09 -5.45
C GLU A 32 14.85 -4.78 -4.83
N GLU A 33 14.02 -3.99 -5.53
CA GLU A 33 12.65 -3.67 -5.13
C GLU A 33 11.82 -4.95 -4.89
N TYR A 34 11.91 -5.93 -5.79
CA TYR A 34 11.21 -7.21 -5.63
C TYR A 34 11.69 -7.94 -4.38
N ARG A 35 13.01 -8.06 -4.17
CA ARG A 35 13.59 -8.78 -3.03
C ARG A 35 13.21 -8.13 -1.70
N GLN A 36 13.15 -6.80 -1.65
CA GLN A 36 12.75 -6.07 -0.45
C GLN A 36 11.29 -6.38 -0.10
N ILE A 37 10.37 -6.24 -1.05
CA ILE A 37 8.94 -6.50 -0.81
C ILE A 37 8.68 -7.98 -0.52
N ASP A 38 9.35 -8.90 -1.22
CA ASP A 38 9.30 -10.35 -0.94
C ASP A 38 9.69 -10.64 0.52
N TYR A 39 10.83 -10.10 0.97
CA TYR A 39 11.30 -10.26 2.34
C TYR A 39 10.31 -9.69 3.38
N GLU A 40 9.80 -8.48 3.14
CA GLU A 40 8.85 -7.84 4.05
C GLU A 40 7.53 -8.62 4.16
N VAL A 41 7.01 -9.12 3.03
CA VAL A 41 5.78 -9.93 3.01
C VAL A 41 5.98 -11.27 3.71
N LYS A 42 7.07 -12.00 3.43
CA LYS A 42 7.39 -13.26 4.11
C LYS A 42 7.53 -13.09 5.62
N ARG A 43 8.07 -11.95 6.08
CA ARG A 43 8.10 -11.61 7.51
C ARG A 43 6.73 -11.30 8.07
N ALA A 44 5.88 -10.59 7.33
CA ALA A 44 4.53 -10.26 7.75
C ALA A 44 3.64 -11.49 7.88
N THR A 45 3.80 -12.48 6.99
CA THR A 45 3.07 -13.76 7.02
C THR A 45 3.71 -14.78 7.96
N ARG A 46 4.93 -14.53 8.45
CA ARG A 46 5.77 -15.48 9.20
C ARG A 46 5.97 -16.80 8.46
N ASP A 47 5.96 -16.73 7.13
CA ASP A 47 6.13 -17.87 6.23
C ASP A 47 7.28 -17.58 5.27
N THR A 48 8.47 -18.09 5.60
CA THR A 48 9.67 -17.90 4.77
C THR A 48 9.61 -18.67 3.45
N ASN A 49 8.74 -19.69 3.37
CA ASN A 49 8.57 -20.54 2.21
C ASN A 49 7.38 -20.12 1.35
N LEU A 50 6.74 -18.99 1.67
CA LEU A 50 5.64 -18.44 0.90
C LEU A 50 6.06 -18.23 -0.56
N ASN A 51 5.33 -18.87 -1.47
CA ASN A 51 5.57 -18.76 -2.90
C ASN A 51 4.86 -17.52 -3.47
N ILE A 52 5.61 -16.43 -3.59
CA ILE A 52 5.15 -15.19 -4.24
C ILE A 52 5.32 -15.34 -5.74
N THR A 53 4.21 -15.27 -6.48
CA THR A 53 4.20 -15.45 -7.94
C THR A 53 4.34 -14.14 -8.70
N SER A 54 3.86 -13.03 -8.14
CA SER A 54 3.96 -11.72 -8.77
C SER A 54 3.90 -10.61 -7.72
N ILE A 55 4.71 -9.58 -7.91
CA ILE A 55 4.61 -8.32 -7.19
C ILE A 55 4.31 -7.24 -8.23
N LYS A 56 3.24 -6.49 -8.00
CA LYS A 56 2.81 -5.38 -8.86
C LYS A 56 2.87 -4.09 -8.05
N ARG A 57 3.59 -3.10 -8.54
CA ARG A 57 3.57 -1.75 -7.99
C ARG A 57 2.33 -1.02 -8.47
N VAL A 58 1.68 -0.29 -7.56
CA VAL A 58 0.54 0.56 -7.85
C VAL A 58 1.01 2.00 -7.95
N GLN A 59 0.80 2.65 -9.10
CA GLN A 59 1.11 4.05 -9.32
C GLN A 59 -0.15 4.88 -9.46
N ASN A 60 -0.82 5.12 -8.33
CA ASN A 60 -1.96 6.04 -8.28
C ASN A 60 -1.53 7.40 -7.73
N ILE A 61 -1.23 8.35 -8.64
CA ILE A 61 -0.82 9.72 -8.28
C ILE A 61 -1.87 10.42 -7.43
N HIS A 62 -3.16 10.13 -7.63
CA HIS A 62 -4.23 10.76 -6.88
C HIS A 62 -4.22 10.34 -5.41
N ASP A 63 -4.17 9.04 -5.14
CA ASP A 63 -4.15 8.52 -3.76
C ASP A 63 -2.87 8.91 -3.04
N MET A 64 -1.72 8.85 -3.73
CA MET A 64 -0.45 9.32 -3.19
C MET A 64 -0.48 10.82 -2.88
N GLY A 65 -1.04 11.64 -3.77
CA GLY A 65 -1.18 13.08 -3.54
C GLY A 65 -2.05 13.39 -2.32
N GLN A 66 -3.13 12.63 -2.12
CA GLN A 66 -3.96 12.75 -0.92
C GLN A 66 -3.18 12.41 0.36
N LEU A 67 -2.38 11.34 0.33
CA LEU A 67 -1.52 10.96 1.47
C LEU A 67 -0.52 12.07 1.81
N VAL A 68 0.18 12.60 0.81
CA VAL A 68 1.20 13.66 1.02
C VAL A 68 0.57 14.92 1.60
N LEU A 69 -0.59 15.35 1.08
CA LEU A 69 -1.31 16.50 1.63
C LEU A 69 -1.77 16.23 3.06
N ARG A 70 -2.21 15.01 3.36
CA ARG A 70 -2.63 14.62 4.71
C ARG A 70 -1.47 14.65 5.69
N GLU A 71 -0.32 14.14 5.31
CA GLU A 71 0.91 14.18 6.11
C GLU A 71 1.34 15.61 6.42
N GLN A 72 1.36 16.49 5.41
CA GLN A 72 1.67 17.91 5.59
C GLN A 72 0.67 18.61 6.51
N LEU A 73 -0.62 18.33 6.35
CA LEU A 73 -1.67 18.90 7.20
C LEU A 73 -1.49 18.46 8.66
N LEU A 74 -1.23 17.18 8.91
CA LEU A 74 -1.01 16.65 10.26
C LEU A 74 0.22 17.26 10.91
N ALA A 75 1.32 17.41 10.16
CA ALA A 75 2.56 18.03 10.65
C ALA A 75 2.37 19.50 11.06
N VAL A 76 1.47 20.24 10.41
CA VAL A 76 1.19 21.65 10.74
C VAL A 76 0.12 21.78 11.83
N SER A 77 -0.85 20.86 11.88
CA SER A 77 -2.00 20.96 12.77
C SER A 77 -1.70 20.55 14.21
N ASP A 78 -0.72 19.66 14.41
CA ASP A 78 -0.35 19.13 15.72
C ASP A 78 1.16 19.12 15.91
N LEU A 79 1.70 20.27 16.29
CA LEU A 79 3.14 20.51 16.44
C LEU A 79 3.79 19.68 17.56
N LEU A 80 3.00 19.06 18.44
CA LEU A 80 3.49 18.25 19.56
C LEU A 80 3.48 16.75 19.24
N GLN A 81 2.80 16.33 18.17
CA GLN A 81 2.71 14.94 17.76
C GLN A 81 3.52 14.71 16.48
N SER A 82 4.48 13.79 16.55
CA SER A 82 5.16 13.30 15.36
C SER A 82 4.29 12.31 14.61
N TYR A 83 4.22 12.47 13.30
CA TYR A 83 3.56 11.53 12.39
C TYR A 83 4.61 10.82 11.53
N TYR A 84 4.33 9.55 11.24
CA TYR A 84 5.21 8.65 10.51
C TYR A 84 4.44 8.03 9.37
N ARG A 85 5.08 7.91 8.21
CA ARG A 85 4.62 7.02 7.15
C ARG A 85 5.19 5.63 7.40
N VAL A 86 4.32 4.64 7.56
CA VAL A 86 4.72 3.26 7.80
C VAL A 86 4.05 2.33 6.81
N ARG A 87 4.73 1.22 6.52
CA ARG A 87 4.17 0.15 5.70
C ARG A 87 3.38 -0.83 6.56
N ARG A 88 2.20 -1.23 6.09
CA ARG A 88 1.35 -2.24 6.70
C ARG A 88 0.73 -3.13 5.62
N PHE A 89 0.07 -4.19 6.05
CA PHE A 89 -0.47 -5.21 5.18
C PHE A 89 -1.97 -5.36 5.39
N PHE A 90 -2.65 -5.70 4.30
CA PHE A 90 -4.07 -6.00 4.26
C PHE A 90 -4.29 -7.15 3.28
N THR A 91 -5.23 -8.05 3.58
CA THR A 91 -5.59 -9.14 2.66
C THR A 91 -6.99 -8.93 2.14
N ILE A 92 -7.19 -9.26 0.87
CA ILE A 92 -8.51 -9.27 0.23
C ILE A 92 -8.64 -10.51 -0.63
N HIS A 93 -9.87 -10.96 -0.86
CA HIS A 93 -10.14 -11.95 -1.90
C HIS A 93 -9.80 -11.39 -3.29
N ARG A 94 -9.18 -12.21 -4.16
CA ARG A 94 -8.71 -11.79 -5.49
C ARG A 94 -9.80 -11.13 -6.35
N ASN A 95 -11.03 -11.61 -6.25
CA ASN A 95 -12.22 -11.03 -6.93
C ASN A 95 -12.47 -9.55 -6.64
N TYR A 96 -11.97 -9.02 -5.51
CA TYR A 96 -12.12 -7.62 -5.15
C TYR A 96 -11.04 -6.70 -5.72
N LEU A 97 -9.99 -7.24 -6.34
CA LEU A 97 -8.88 -6.47 -6.89
C LEU A 97 -9.35 -5.35 -7.84
N PRO A 98 -10.27 -5.57 -8.81
CA PRO A 98 -10.73 -4.49 -9.68
C PRO A 98 -11.42 -3.35 -8.94
N ALA A 99 -12.17 -3.67 -7.86
CA ALA A 99 -12.84 -2.67 -7.04
C ALA A 99 -11.84 -1.86 -6.22
N VAL A 100 -10.84 -2.54 -5.64
CA VAL A 100 -9.74 -1.92 -4.88
C VAL A 100 -8.95 -0.95 -5.75
N LEU A 101 -8.61 -1.32 -6.98
CA LEU A 101 -7.86 -0.44 -7.89
C LEU A 101 -8.64 0.81 -8.29
N LYS A 102 -9.96 0.67 -8.43
CA LYS A 102 -10.82 1.78 -8.87
C LYS A 102 -11.22 2.72 -7.74
N TYR A 103 -11.42 2.20 -6.53
CA TYR A 103 -12.03 2.95 -5.42
C TYR A 103 -11.17 2.98 -4.15
N ASN A 104 -9.91 2.53 -4.23
CA ASN A 104 -9.07 2.27 -3.07
C ASN A 104 -9.76 1.23 -2.13
N ILE A 105 -9.24 1.05 -0.91
CA ILE A 105 -9.80 0.11 0.05
C ILE A 105 -11.00 0.74 0.76
N ASP A 106 -12.19 0.68 0.15
CA ASP A 106 -13.45 1.13 0.77
C ASP A 106 -14.12 -0.03 1.55
N PRO A 107 -14.11 -0.04 2.90
CA PRO A 107 -14.64 -1.14 3.70
C PRO A 107 -16.12 -1.43 3.42
N ARG A 108 -16.91 -0.43 2.98
CA ARG A 108 -18.33 -0.60 2.65
C ARG A 108 -18.55 -1.51 1.44
N ARG A 109 -17.57 -1.56 0.52
CA ARG A 109 -17.63 -2.44 -0.67
C ARG A 109 -17.30 -3.89 -0.35
N TYR A 110 -16.70 -4.14 0.80
CA TYR A 110 -16.31 -5.46 1.29
C TYR A 110 -17.21 -5.96 2.43
N GLY A 111 -18.26 -5.20 2.79
CA GLY A 111 -19.11 -5.52 3.94
C GLY A 111 -18.38 -5.49 5.27
N MET A 112 -17.26 -4.75 5.36
CA MET A 112 -16.45 -4.65 6.56
C MET A 112 -16.90 -3.46 7.42
N SER A 113 -16.99 -3.68 8.73
CA SER A 113 -17.36 -2.64 9.70
C SER A 113 -16.23 -1.62 9.92
N SER A 114 -14.97 -2.07 9.84
CA SER A 114 -13.79 -1.23 9.99
C SER A 114 -12.65 -1.74 9.12
N LEU A 115 -11.77 -0.82 8.73
CA LEU A 115 -10.54 -1.12 8.01
C LEU A 115 -9.38 -1.21 8.99
N GLN A 116 -8.59 -2.28 8.91
CA GLN A 116 -7.48 -2.54 9.82
C GLN A 116 -6.24 -2.96 9.03
N PHE A 117 -5.19 -2.15 9.11
CA PHE A 117 -3.90 -2.46 8.52
C PHE A 117 -2.96 -3.05 9.56
N LYS A 118 -2.41 -4.23 9.26
CA LYS A 118 -1.69 -5.02 10.25
C LYS A 118 -0.21 -5.12 9.90
N LYS A 119 0.62 -5.24 10.92
CA LYS A 119 2.06 -5.55 10.78
C LYS A 119 2.29 -7.03 10.44
N TYR A 120 1.42 -7.90 10.95
CA TYR A 120 1.42 -9.33 10.68
C TYR A 120 0.05 -9.77 10.15
N ILE A 121 0.04 -10.64 9.14
CA ILE A 121 -1.18 -11.08 8.47
C ILE A 121 -1.17 -12.58 8.23
N TYR A 122 -2.37 -13.15 8.11
CA TYR A 122 -2.58 -14.46 7.49
C TYR A 122 -3.14 -14.22 6.09
N CYS A 123 -2.75 -15.05 5.12
CA CYS A 123 -3.25 -14.99 3.75
C CYS A 123 -3.71 -16.38 3.30
N GLY A 124 -4.98 -16.48 2.90
CA GLY A 124 -5.59 -17.67 2.33
C GLY A 124 -5.19 -17.92 0.87
N SER A 125 -5.64 -19.03 0.29
CA SER A 125 -5.30 -19.43 -1.09
C SER A 125 -5.90 -18.52 -2.17
N GLU A 126 -7.10 -17.99 -1.92
CA GLU A 126 -7.83 -17.09 -2.84
C GLU A 126 -7.61 -15.61 -2.52
N GLU A 127 -6.71 -15.31 -1.59
CA GLU A 127 -6.41 -13.96 -1.16
C GLU A 127 -5.18 -13.41 -1.86
N ILE A 128 -5.15 -12.08 -1.98
CA ILE A 128 -4.00 -11.31 -2.39
C ILE A 128 -3.59 -10.39 -1.24
N ILE A 129 -2.31 -10.06 -1.16
CA ILE A 129 -1.77 -9.18 -0.13
C ILE A 129 -1.61 -7.79 -0.73
N LEU A 130 -2.22 -6.81 -0.08
CA LEU A 130 -1.99 -5.39 -0.35
C LEU A 130 -0.94 -4.88 0.63
N VAL A 131 0.09 -4.26 0.09
CA VAL A 131 1.09 -3.52 0.85
C VAL A 131 0.69 -2.06 0.80
N VAL A 132 0.36 -1.49 1.96
CA VAL A 132 -0.15 -0.12 2.09
C VAL A 132 0.85 0.77 2.81
N GLN A 133 0.99 2.00 2.34
CA GLN A 133 1.62 3.07 3.11
C GLN A 133 0.53 3.77 3.89
N VAL A 134 0.71 3.93 5.20
CA VAL A 134 -0.26 4.57 6.09
C VAL A 134 0.45 5.61 6.96
N VAL A 135 -0.18 6.77 7.14
CA VAL A 135 0.28 7.80 8.08
C VAL A 135 -0.29 7.51 9.47
N THR A 136 0.58 7.50 10.48
CA THR A 136 0.24 7.17 11.87
C THR A 136 1.06 7.98 12.85
N ALA A 137 0.51 8.24 14.03
CA ALA A 137 1.27 8.82 15.14
C ALA A 137 2.06 7.76 15.94
N ASP A 138 1.71 6.48 15.80
CA ASP A 138 2.41 5.35 16.42
C ASP A 138 2.94 4.41 15.33
N HIS A 139 4.25 4.45 15.12
CA HIS A 139 4.93 3.60 14.13
C HIS A 139 5.12 2.16 14.61
N ASN A 140 5.03 1.91 15.93
CA ASN A 140 5.22 0.59 16.53
C ASN A 140 3.93 -0.22 16.63
N ALA A 141 2.77 0.43 16.51
CA ALA A 141 1.46 -0.23 16.53
C ALA A 141 1.39 -1.42 15.57
N ASP A 142 1.03 -2.59 16.10
CA ASP A 142 0.83 -3.81 15.31
C ASP A 142 -0.39 -3.73 14.39
N LEU A 143 -1.34 -2.85 14.73
CA LEU A 143 -2.57 -2.62 13.99
C LEU A 143 -2.84 -1.12 13.91
N ILE A 144 -3.22 -0.65 12.73
CA ILE A 144 -3.57 0.75 12.45
C ILE A 144 -4.96 0.79 11.83
N GLU A 145 -5.86 1.56 12.44
CA GLU A 145 -7.18 1.88 11.89
C GLU A 145 -7.12 3.28 11.29
N PRO A 146 -7.09 3.42 9.95
CA PRO A 146 -7.10 4.74 9.32
C PRO A 146 -8.42 5.44 9.63
N ARG A 147 -8.36 6.74 9.90
CA ARG A 147 -9.58 7.54 10.14
C ARG A 147 -10.22 7.98 8.82
N ASN A 148 -9.39 8.17 7.79
CA ASN A 148 -9.79 8.66 6.48
C ASN A 148 -9.13 7.84 5.38
N SER A 149 -9.76 7.82 4.20
CA SER A 149 -9.19 7.22 2.99
C SER A 149 -7.91 7.91 2.52
N SER A 150 -7.67 9.16 2.94
CA SER A 150 -6.44 9.91 2.67
C SER A 150 -5.30 9.59 3.64
N ASP A 151 -5.53 8.78 4.68
CA ASP A 151 -4.48 8.39 5.62
C ASP A 151 -3.62 7.23 5.06
N TYR A 152 -3.97 6.67 3.90
CA TYR A 152 -3.24 5.57 3.27
C TYR A 152 -3.33 5.54 1.74
N PHE A 153 -2.40 4.81 1.11
CA PHE A 153 -2.56 4.35 -0.26
C PHE A 153 -1.93 2.96 -0.43
N ILE A 154 -2.31 2.27 -1.51
CA ILE A 154 -1.76 0.96 -1.87
C ILE A 154 -0.49 1.18 -2.67
N ASP A 155 0.62 0.64 -2.19
CA ASP A 155 1.95 0.77 -2.80
C ASP A 155 2.25 -0.46 -3.68
N TYR A 156 1.91 -1.65 -3.19
CA TYR A 156 2.10 -2.91 -3.90
C TYR A 156 0.93 -3.87 -3.74
N ILE A 157 0.78 -4.75 -4.72
CA ILE A 157 -0.13 -5.90 -4.74
C ILE A 157 0.72 -7.13 -4.95
N VAL A 158 0.53 -8.12 -4.08
CA VAL A 158 1.35 -9.33 -4.04
C VAL A 158 0.43 -10.53 -4.22
N ASP A 159 0.63 -11.21 -5.35
CA ASP A 159 -0.03 -12.47 -5.67
C ASP A 159 0.79 -13.63 -5.10
N ILE A 160 0.11 -14.53 -4.40
CA ILE A 160 0.71 -15.75 -3.83
C ILE A 160 0.09 -16.98 -4.49
N HIS A 161 0.86 -18.06 -4.54
CA HIS A 161 0.36 -19.39 -4.88
C HIS A 161 0.57 -20.31 -3.69
N LYS A 162 -0.53 -20.87 -3.18
CA LYS A 162 -0.55 -21.88 -2.14
C LYS A 162 -1.16 -23.15 -2.68
#